data_AF-A0A6J2WUF5-F1
#
_entry.id   AF-A0A6J2WUF5-F1
#
_cell.length_a   1.000
_cell.length_b   1.000
_cell.length_c   1.000
_cell.angle_alpha   90.00
_cell.angle_beta   90.00
_cell.angle_gamma   90.00
#
_symmetry.space_group_name_H-M   'P 1'
#
loop_
_entity.id
_entity.type
_entity.pdbx_description
1 polymer ?
#
loop_
_entity_poly.entity_id
_entity_poly.type
_entity_poly.pdbx_seq_one_letter_code
_entity_poly.pdbx_strand_id
1 'polypeptide(L)'
;MENMPPGLIDVLEPFLGPSHVVFQTNYRKAIYVFISTAGQEVINKAALESRQKGRDREEIKLKELEKDIAEAVFNNENSGFYQSRIIPENLITSFVPFLPLCRRHIERCAQRELCQRGECQRTDVAEAVGGAVSYKPENGQYFSSTGCKLVPAKVNLFL
;
A
#
# COMPACT_ATOMS: atom_id res chain seq x y z
N MET A 1 4.62 9.85 0.13
CA MET A 1 4.83 10.89 -0.90
C MET A 1 3.94 12.11 -0.70
N GLU A 2 3.01 12.07 0.24
CA GLU A 2 1.91 13.03 0.39
C GLU A 2 2.33 14.33 1.09
N ASN A 3 3.48 14.30 1.76
CA ASN A 3 4.07 15.44 2.45
C ASN A 3 5.27 16.01 1.69
N MET A 4 5.55 15.51 0.48
CA MET A 4 6.68 15.97 -0.33
C MET A 4 6.22 17.13 -1.22
N PRO A 5 6.90 18.28 -1.21
CA PRO A 5 6.57 19.39 -2.10
C PRO A 5 6.64 18.97 -3.58
N PRO A 6 5.68 19.41 -4.42
CA PRO A 6 5.73 19.17 -5.86
C PRO A 6 7.06 19.62 -6.47
N GLY A 7 7.60 18.82 -7.40
CA GLY A 7 8.86 19.10 -8.10
C GLY A 7 10.15 18.77 -7.31
N LEU A 8 10.09 18.56 -5.99
CA LEU A 8 11.28 18.17 -5.22
C LEU A 8 11.84 16.82 -5.67
N ILE A 9 10.96 15.89 -6.04
CA ILE A 9 11.37 14.55 -6.46
C ILE A 9 12.13 14.55 -7.79
N ASP A 10 11.91 15.55 -8.65
CA ASP A 10 12.57 15.65 -9.97
C ASP A 10 14.09 15.86 -9.85
N VAL A 11 14.59 16.28 -8.68
CA VAL A 11 16.02 16.30 -8.37
C VAL A 11 16.64 14.90 -8.47
N LEU A 12 15.84 13.84 -8.32
CA LEU A 12 16.28 12.46 -8.43
C LEU A 12 16.39 11.96 -9.88
N GLU A 13 15.82 12.67 -10.86
CA GLU A 13 15.79 12.28 -12.27
C GLU A 13 17.16 11.82 -12.80
N PRO A 14 18.29 12.54 -12.57
CA PRO A 14 19.60 12.12 -13.07
C PRO A 14 20.08 10.79 -12.47
N PHE A 15 19.64 10.44 -11.26
CA PHE A 15 20.06 9.23 -10.55
C PHE A 15 19.20 8.01 -10.90
N LEU A 16 17.96 8.25 -11.34
CA LEU A 16 17.01 7.22 -11.77
C LEU A 16 17.12 6.92 -13.27
N GLY A 17 17.54 7.92 -14.05
CA GLY A 17 17.67 7.86 -15.51
C GLY A 17 18.90 7.11 -16.02
N PRO A 18 19.16 7.18 -17.34
CA PRO A 18 20.25 6.44 -17.99
C PRO A 18 21.64 6.95 -17.58
N SER A 19 21.72 8.16 -17.02
CA SER A 19 22.92 8.82 -16.52
C SER A 19 23.41 8.18 -15.22
N HIS A 20 24.06 7.02 -15.35
CA HIS A 20 24.49 6.23 -14.22
C HIS A 20 25.70 6.78 -13.45
N VAL A 21 26.40 7.79 -13.98
CA VAL A 21 27.51 8.45 -13.29
C VAL A 21 27.14 9.90 -13.03
N VAL A 22 26.91 10.22 -11.76
CA VAL A 22 26.61 11.57 -11.29
C VAL A 22 27.67 11.91 -10.23
N PHE A 23 28.31 13.08 -10.33
CA PHE A 23 29.42 13.48 -9.44
C PHE A 23 30.48 12.37 -9.23
N GLN A 24 30.94 11.76 -10.34
CA GLN A 24 31.95 10.68 -10.35
C GLN A 24 31.54 9.39 -9.62
N THR A 25 30.28 9.27 -9.19
CA THR A 25 29.75 8.11 -8.47
C THR A 25 28.78 7.32 -9.35
N ASN A 26 28.87 5.98 -9.33
CA ASN A 26 27.99 5.10 -10.11
C ASN A 26 26.75 4.67 -9.31
N TYR A 27 25.55 5.04 -9.76
CA TYR A 27 24.30 4.77 -9.06
C TYR A 27 23.53 3.53 -9.54
N ARG A 28 24.06 2.74 -10.49
CA ARG A 28 23.35 1.53 -11.02
C ARG A 28 23.04 0.45 -9.98
N LYS A 29 23.73 0.47 -8.84
CA LYS A 29 23.51 -0.49 -7.75
C LYS A 29 22.61 0.07 -6.64
N ALA A 30 22.21 1.34 -6.73
CA ALA A 30 21.29 1.94 -5.77
C ALA A 30 19.86 1.45 -6.04
N ILE A 31 19.09 1.29 -4.97
CA ILE A 31 17.66 0.95 -5.03
C ILE A 31 16.89 2.09 -4.40
N TYR A 32 15.92 2.63 -5.15
CA TYR A 32 15.04 3.69 -4.70
C TYR A 32 13.64 3.09 -4.46
N VAL A 33 13.11 3.28 -3.25
CA VAL A 33 11.78 2.81 -2.87
C VAL A 33 10.93 4.01 -2.48
N PHE A 34 9.90 4.29 -3.28
CA PHE A 34 8.94 5.35 -3.01
C PHE A 34 7.67 4.75 -2.39
N ILE A 35 7.22 5.31 -1.27
CA ILE A 35 6.02 4.86 -0.56
C ILE A 35 4.98 5.98 -0.59
N SER A 36 3.79 5.65 -1.08
CA SER A 36 2.69 6.59 -1.30
C SER A 36 1.35 5.91 -1.08
N THR A 37 0.35 6.68 -0.67
CA THR A 37 -1.07 6.31 -0.67
C THR A 37 -1.80 6.83 -1.92
N ALA A 38 -1.13 7.58 -2.80
CA ALA A 38 -1.69 7.97 -4.10
C ALA A 38 -2.07 6.73 -4.92
N GLY A 39 -3.23 6.78 -5.58
CA GLY A 39 -3.79 5.63 -6.29
C GLY A 39 -4.57 4.64 -5.43
N GLN A 40 -4.70 4.87 -4.12
CA GLN A 40 -5.47 3.98 -3.23
C GLN A 40 -6.94 3.79 -3.67
N GLU A 41 -7.56 4.81 -4.26
CA GLU A 41 -8.95 4.74 -4.70
C GLU A 41 -9.14 3.76 -5.85
N VAL A 42 -8.23 3.80 -6.84
CA VAL A 42 -8.17 2.85 -7.96
C VAL A 42 -8.00 1.43 -7.43
N ILE A 43 -7.05 1.23 -6.52
CA ILE A 43 -6.75 -0.09 -5.94
C ILE A 43 -7.95 -0.64 -5.15
N ASN A 44 -8.55 0.18 -4.29
CA ASN A 44 -9.68 -0.22 -3.47
C ASN A 44 -10.92 -0.53 -4.31
N LYS A 45 -11.17 0.27 -5.35
CA LYS A 45 -12.26 0.03 -6.30
C LYS A 45 -12.09 -1.30 -7.01
N ALA A 46 -10.90 -1.57 -7.56
CA ALA A 46 -10.65 -2.83 -8.25
C ALA A 46 -10.76 -4.06 -7.32
N ALA A 47 -10.30 -3.94 -6.07
CA ALA A 47 -10.46 -5.00 -5.07
C ALA A 47 -11.94 -5.26 -4.73
N LEU A 48 -12.74 -4.20 -4.61
CA LEU A 48 -14.18 -4.31 -4.34
C LEU A 48 -14.94 -4.93 -5.51
N GLU A 49 -14.68 -4.46 -6.73
CA GLU A 49 -15.31 -5.01 -7.94
C GLU A 49 -14.96 -6.48 -8.17
N SER A 50 -13.70 -6.86 -7.94
CA SER A 50 -13.26 -8.26 -8.03
C SER A 50 -14.01 -9.13 -7.03
N ARG A 51 -14.14 -8.66 -5.79
CA ARG A 51 -14.88 -9.37 -4.73
C ARG A 51 -16.36 -9.53 -5.08
N GLN A 52 -17.00 -8.49 -5.60
CA GLN A 52 -18.41 -8.52 -6.02
C GLN A 52 -18.67 -9.47 -7.19
N LYS A 53 -17.68 -9.63 -8.07
CA LYS A 53 -17.71 -10.62 -9.17
C LYS A 53 -17.38 -12.05 -8.71
N GLY A 54 -17.09 -12.25 -7.42
CA GLY A 54 -16.71 -13.55 -6.88
C GLY A 54 -15.29 -14.01 -7.24
N ARG A 55 -14.44 -13.14 -7.77
CA ARG A 55 -13.00 -13.43 -7.97
C ARG A 55 -12.27 -13.42 -6.64
N ASP A 56 -11.33 -14.35 -6.51
CA ASP A 56 -10.39 -14.37 -5.41
C ASP A 56 -9.42 -13.18 -5.50
N ARG A 57 -8.89 -12.77 -4.35
CA ARG A 57 -7.96 -11.64 -4.25
C ARG A 57 -6.70 -11.88 -5.07
N GLU A 58 -6.21 -13.12 -5.07
CA GLU A 58 -4.98 -13.57 -5.75
C GLU A 58 -5.12 -13.57 -7.29
N GLU A 59 -6.35 -13.46 -7.79
CA GLU A 59 -6.61 -13.36 -9.22
C GLU A 59 -6.35 -11.95 -9.76
N ILE A 60 -6.35 -10.91 -8.94
CA ILE A 60 -6.12 -9.52 -9.36
C ILE A 60 -4.70 -9.38 -9.91
N LYS A 61 -4.54 -9.04 -11.19
CA LYS A 61 -3.23 -8.90 -11.83
C LYS A 61 -2.77 -7.44 -11.86
N LEU A 62 -1.46 -7.22 -11.68
CA LEU A 62 -0.85 -5.89 -11.76
C LEU A 62 -1.14 -5.20 -13.09
N LYS A 63 -1.12 -5.94 -14.20
CA LYS A 63 -1.40 -5.42 -15.54
C LYS A 63 -2.78 -4.76 -15.66
N GLU A 64 -3.74 -5.15 -14.82
CA GLU A 64 -5.09 -4.57 -14.78
C GLU A 64 -5.11 -3.19 -14.09
N LEU A 65 -4.09 -2.86 -13.29
CA LEU A 65 -4.07 -1.67 -12.42
C LEU A 65 -2.97 -0.67 -12.76
N GLU A 66 -1.88 -1.12 -13.39
CA GLU A 66 -0.65 -0.35 -13.52
C GLU A 66 -0.84 1.01 -14.19
N LYS A 67 -1.59 1.04 -15.29
CA LYS A 67 -1.89 2.28 -16.02
C LYS A 67 -2.72 3.25 -15.16
N ASP A 68 -3.79 2.76 -14.57
CA ASP A 68 -4.72 3.58 -13.79
C ASP A 68 -4.07 4.10 -12.50
N ILE A 69 -3.18 3.31 -11.89
CA ILE A 69 -2.35 3.74 -10.76
C ILE A 69 -1.38 4.84 -11.20
N ALA A 70 -0.65 4.65 -12.30
CA ALA A 70 0.30 5.64 -12.79
C ALA A 70 -0.39 6.99 -13.07
N GLU A 71 -1.56 6.96 -13.70
CA GLU A 71 -2.37 8.15 -13.97
C GLU A 71 -2.88 8.80 -12.68
N ALA A 72 -3.40 8.01 -11.74
CA ALA A 72 -3.87 8.53 -10.45
C ALA A 72 -2.73 9.12 -9.59
N VAL A 73 -1.52 8.57 -9.67
CA VAL A 73 -0.35 9.10 -8.95
C VAL A 73 0.14 10.40 -9.61
N PHE A 74 0.18 10.46 -10.93
CA PHE A 74 0.62 11.64 -11.69
C PHE A 74 -0.32 12.85 -11.50
N ASN A 75 -1.62 12.60 -11.41
CA ASN A 75 -2.65 13.63 -11.29
C ASN A 75 -3.01 14.00 -9.83
N ASN A 76 -2.37 13.42 -8.83
CA ASN A 76 -2.67 13.71 -7.42
C ASN A 76 -1.89 14.92 -6.91
N GLU A 77 -2.55 16.07 -6.75
CA GLU A 77 -1.98 17.34 -6.27
C GLU A 77 -1.26 17.23 -4.92
N ASN A 78 -1.69 16.31 -4.06
CA ASN A 78 -1.08 16.10 -2.76
C ASN A 78 0.14 15.19 -2.80
N SER A 79 0.49 14.62 -3.95
CA SER A 79 1.64 13.73 -4.10
C SER A 79 2.87 14.49 -4.58
N GLY A 80 4.06 14.17 -4.08
CA GLY A 80 5.32 14.68 -4.65
C GLY A 80 5.54 14.26 -6.11
N PHE A 81 4.79 13.27 -6.61
CA PHE A 81 4.76 12.89 -8.02
C PHE A 81 3.83 13.74 -8.89
N TYR A 82 3.09 14.70 -8.31
CA TYR A 82 2.20 15.57 -9.06
C TYR A 82 2.96 16.27 -10.18
N GLN A 83 2.59 15.96 -11.42
CA GLN A 83 3.22 16.49 -12.63
C GLN A 83 4.76 16.31 -12.69
N SER A 84 5.32 15.38 -11.92
CA SER A 84 6.75 15.05 -11.92
C SER A 84 7.17 14.42 -13.25
N ARG A 85 8.43 14.64 -13.65
CA ARG A 85 9.00 14.03 -14.86
C ARG A 85 9.28 12.55 -14.74
N ILE A 86 9.38 12.03 -13.51
CA ILE A 86 9.73 10.64 -13.21
C ILE A 86 8.74 9.64 -13.85
N ILE A 87 7.45 9.96 -13.86
CA ILE A 87 6.40 9.10 -14.44
C ILE A 87 6.41 9.12 -15.97
N PRO A 88 6.28 10.28 -16.66
CA PRO A 88 6.27 10.31 -18.13
C PRO A 88 7.57 9.83 -18.77
N GLU A 89 8.72 9.97 -18.08
CA GLU A 89 10.01 9.43 -18.53
C GLU A 89 10.21 7.95 -18.20
N ASN A 90 9.21 7.29 -17.60
CA ASN A 90 9.23 5.87 -17.25
C ASN A 90 10.44 5.48 -16.36
N LEU A 91 10.80 6.36 -15.42
CA LEU A 91 11.92 6.14 -14.49
C LEU A 91 11.53 5.24 -13.31
N ILE A 92 10.25 4.89 -13.18
CA ILE A 92 9.75 3.89 -12.23
C ILE A 92 9.80 2.52 -12.89
N THR A 93 10.59 1.61 -12.34
CA THR A 93 10.72 0.25 -12.89
C THR A 93 9.47 -0.61 -12.67
N SER A 94 8.78 -0.45 -11.55
CA SER A 94 7.59 -1.25 -11.23
C SER A 94 6.73 -0.56 -10.18
N PHE A 95 5.41 -0.58 -10.40
CA PHE A 95 4.43 -0.24 -9.39
C PHE A 95 4.08 -1.48 -8.55
N VAL A 96 4.12 -1.34 -7.22
CA VAL A 96 3.79 -2.42 -6.28
C VAL A 96 2.55 -2.02 -5.46
N PRO A 97 1.33 -2.37 -5.93
CA PRO A 97 0.11 -2.00 -5.23
C PRO A 97 -0.12 -2.85 -3.98
N PHE A 98 -0.52 -2.20 -2.88
CA PHE A 98 -0.92 -2.84 -1.64
C PHE A 98 -2.45 -2.90 -1.55
N LEU A 99 -3.02 -4.08 -1.75
CA LEU A 99 -4.46 -4.29 -1.71
C LEU A 99 -5.01 -4.20 -0.25
N PRO A 100 -6.24 -3.70 -0.05
CA PRO A 100 -6.84 -3.51 1.28
C PRO A 100 -7.02 -4.84 2.03
N LEU A 101 -6.96 -4.81 3.37
CA LEU A 101 -6.92 -6.02 4.20
C LEU A 101 -8.31 -6.47 4.65
N CYS A 102 -8.70 -7.71 4.34
CA CYS A 102 -9.89 -8.35 4.91
C CYS A 102 -9.71 -8.78 6.38
N ARG A 103 -10.81 -9.11 7.06
CA ARG A 103 -10.83 -9.57 8.46
C ARG A 103 -9.83 -10.69 8.78
N ARG A 104 -9.73 -11.72 7.94
CA ARG A 104 -8.74 -12.81 8.08
C ARG A 104 -7.30 -12.30 8.18
N HIS A 105 -6.96 -11.22 7.46
CA HIS A 105 -5.62 -10.62 7.55
C HIS A 105 -5.42 -9.88 8.87
N ILE A 106 -6.47 -9.24 9.40
CA ILE A 106 -6.44 -8.57 10.70
C ILE A 106 -6.23 -9.58 11.82
N GLU A 107 -6.97 -10.70 11.81
CA GLU A 107 -6.81 -11.79 12.76
C GLU A 107 -5.38 -12.37 12.72
N ARG A 108 -4.81 -12.53 11.52
CA ARG A 108 -3.40 -12.94 11.35
C ARG A 108 -2.41 -11.89 11.88
N CYS A 109 -2.67 -10.61 11.68
CA CYS A 109 -1.86 -9.55 12.27
C CYS A 109 -1.91 -9.60 13.81
N ALA A 110 -3.10 -9.80 14.38
CA ALA A 110 -3.27 -9.92 15.83
C ALA A 110 -2.57 -11.15 16.39
N GLN A 111 -2.69 -12.30 15.70
CA GLN A 111 -1.98 -13.53 16.07
C GLN A 111 -0.46 -13.33 16.05
N ARG A 112 0.08 -12.62 15.04
CA ARG A 112 1.51 -12.29 14.98
C ARG A 112 1.95 -11.41 16.15
N GLU A 113 1.16 -10.40 16.49
CA GLU A 113 1.41 -9.51 17.63
C GLU A 113 1.42 -10.29 18.96
N LEU A 114 0.43 -11.17 19.18
CA LEU A 114 0.35 -12.03 20.35
C LEU A 114 1.56 -12.97 20.44
N CYS A 115 1.96 -13.56 19.32
CA CYS A 115 3.14 -14.42 19.26
C CYS A 115 4.44 -13.72 19.61
N GLN A 116 4.62 -12.46 19.19
CA GLN A 116 5.77 -11.65 19.56
C GLN A 116 5.85 -11.39 21.08
N ARG A 117 4.74 -11.54 21.79
CA ARG A 117 4.62 -11.38 23.24
C ARG A 117 4.63 -12.71 24.01
N GLY A 118 4.75 -13.84 23.32
CA GLY A 118 4.71 -15.18 23.92
C GLY A 118 3.31 -15.77 24.09
N GLU A 119 2.26 -15.07 23.65
CA GLU A 119 0.84 -15.43 23.84
C GLU A 119 0.21 -16.02 22.56
N CYS A 120 0.97 -16.78 21.76
CA CYS A 120 0.52 -17.33 20.46
C CYS A 120 -0.80 -18.12 20.51
N GLN A 121 -1.13 -18.69 21.67
CA GLN A 121 -2.27 -19.57 21.86
C GLN A 121 -3.60 -18.83 21.99
N ARG A 122 -3.57 -17.50 22.21
CA ARG A 122 -4.77 -16.65 22.42
C ARG A 122 -5.49 -16.34 21.11
N THR A 123 -6.04 -17.36 20.44
CA THR A 123 -6.83 -17.19 19.22
C THR A 123 -8.13 -16.43 19.47
N ASP A 124 -8.68 -16.54 20.69
CA ASP A 124 -9.82 -15.76 21.18
C ASP A 124 -9.57 -14.25 21.07
N VAL A 125 -8.37 -13.80 21.47
CA VAL A 125 -7.97 -12.39 21.37
C VAL A 125 -7.82 -11.97 19.91
N ALA A 126 -7.24 -12.83 19.07
CA ALA A 126 -7.10 -12.54 17.64
C ALA A 126 -8.46 -12.35 16.95
N GLU A 127 -9.44 -13.21 17.26
CA GLU A 127 -10.81 -13.11 16.75
C GLU A 127 -11.53 -11.86 17.27
N ALA A 128 -11.37 -11.53 18.56
CA ALA A 128 -11.94 -10.34 19.17
C ALA A 128 -11.38 -9.06 18.52
N VAL A 129 -10.08 -9.00 18.29
CA VAL A 129 -9.43 -7.90 17.56
C VAL A 129 -9.95 -7.81 16.12
N GLY A 130 -10.10 -8.95 15.44
CA GLY A 130 -10.68 -9.03 14.11
C GLY A 130 -12.09 -8.46 14.04
N GLY A 131 -12.94 -8.74 15.04
CA GLY A 131 -14.30 -8.21 15.14
C GLY A 131 -14.38 -6.73 15.55
N ALA A 132 -13.37 -6.21 16.25
CA ALA A 132 -13.38 -4.86 16.79
C ALA A 132 -12.91 -3.78 15.80
N VAL A 133 -12.39 -4.14 14.62
CA VAL A 133 -11.95 -3.20 13.59
C VAL A 133 -13.13 -2.74 12.72
N SER A 134 -13.07 -1.49 12.23
CA SER A 134 -14.08 -0.95 11.32
C SER A 134 -13.81 -1.37 9.87
N TYR A 135 -14.82 -1.93 9.21
CA TYR A 135 -14.73 -2.40 7.83
C TYR A 135 -15.59 -1.54 6.88
N LYS A 136 -15.15 -1.44 5.62
CA LYS A 136 -15.84 -0.75 4.53
C LYS A 136 -15.90 -1.65 3.28
N PRO A 137 -16.90 -1.45 2.40
CA PRO A 137 -18.13 -0.66 2.62
C PRO A 137 -19.03 -1.25 3.71
N GLU A 138 -19.95 -0.46 4.27
CA GLU A 138 -20.87 -0.90 5.35
C GLU A 138 -21.70 -2.12 4.92
N ASN A 139 -22.16 -2.11 3.66
CA ASN A 139 -22.81 -3.26 3.03
C ASN A 139 -21.75 -4.33 2.72
N GLY A 140 -21.63 -5.32 3.60
CA GLY A 140 -20.78 -6.49 3.44
C GLY A 140 -19.45 -6.47 4.21
N GLN A 141 -19.04 -5.32 4.77
CA GLN A 141 -17.92 -5.18 5.72
C GLN A 141 -16.63 -5.93 5.28
N TYR A 142 -16.22 -5.73 4.03
CA TYR A 142 -15.17 -6.55 3.42
C TYR A 142 -13.74 -6.19 3.85
N PHE A 143 -13.43 -4.90 3.91
CA PHE A 143 -12.05 -4.42 4.02
C PHE A 143 -11.84 -3.49 5.21
N SER A 144 -10.76 -3.69 5.97
CA SER A 144 -10.41 -2.87 7.12
C SER A 144 -10.10 -1.44 6.69
N SER A 145 -10.69 -0.47 7.37
CA SER A 145 -10.47 0.96 7.13
C SER A 145 -9.05 1.42 7.52
N THR A 146 -8.40 0.70 8.44
CA THR A 146 -7.10 1.09 9.01
C THR A 146 -6.00 0.06 8.77
N GLY A 147 -6.29 -0.99 7.99
CA GLY A 147 -5.42 -2.15 7.86
C GLY A 147 -5.07 -2.72 9.24
N CYS A 148 -3.80 -3.06 9.45
CA CYS A 148 -3.29 -3.57 10.74
C CYS A 148 -2.74 -2.47 11.67
N LYS A 149 -2.90 -1.18 11.34
CA LYS A 149 -2.28 -0.07 12.07
C LYS A 149 -2.72 0.00 13.54
N LEU A 150 -3.98 -0.31 13.82
CA LEU A 150 -4.56 -0.25 15.18
C LEU A 150 -4.57 -1.60 15.91
N VAL A 151 -4.03 -2.66 15.30
CA VAL A 151 -4.04 -4.01 15.89
C VAL A 151 -3.31 -4.05 17.23
N PRO A 152 -2.10 -3.48 17.42
CA PRO A 152 -1.41 -3.55 18.71
C PRO A 152 -2.20 -2.91 19.86
N ALA A 153 -2.85 -1.77 19.60
CA ALA A 153 -3.69 -1.10 20.59
C ALA A 153 -4.93 -1.91 20.95
N LYS A 154 -5.54 -2.59 19.96
CA LYS A 154 -6.69 -3.49 20.20
C LYS A 154 -6.28 -4.77 20.92
N VAL A 155 -5.13 -5.34 20.61
CA VAL A 155 -4.58 -6.49 21.34
C VAL A 155 -4.41 -6.14 22.82
N ASN A 156 -3.90 -4.95 23.15
CA ASN A 156 -3.80 -4.48 24.54
C ASN A 156 -5.17 -4.31 25.24
N LEU A 157 -6.24 -4.05 24.49
CA LEU A 157 -7.58 -3.88 25.05
C LEU A 157 -8.24 -5.22 25.42
N PHE A 158 -7.85 -6.30 24.73
CA PHE A 158 -8.45 -7.63 24.85
C PHE A 158 -7.55 -8.65 25.57
N LEU A 159 -6.28 -8.30 25.83
CA LEU A 159 -5.36 -9.05 26.69
C LEU A 159 -5.64 -8.78 28.16
#